data_AF-A0A7S1DPH8-F1
#
_entry.id   AF-A0A7S1DPH8-F1
#
_cell.length_a   1.000
_cell.length_b   1.000
_cell.length_c   1.000
_cell.angle_alpha   90.00
_cell.angle_beta   90.00
_cell.angle_gamma   90.00
#
_symmetry.space_group_name_H-M   'P 1'
#
loop_
_entity.id
_entity.type
_entity.pdbx_description
1 polymer ?
#
loop_
_entity_poly.entity_id
_entity_poly.type
_entity_poly.pdbx_seq_one_letter_code
_entity_poly.pdbx_strand_id
1 'polypeptide(L)'
;KNMGGWVPSSGTQVPHTVLEQVCPTKRPCIATQDVTFPQPTKVSRIAFRNHYTASITIRATQDREALRRKDTDNLEGWVTILKRARLMDDPHSEDTSQYWHSFGPDDLTGGSGEDAFVGLRIFFYQPSPTWSRCGVEGIRIWGVPPPPEAA
;
A
#
# COMPACT_ATOMS: atom_id res chain seq x y z
N LYS A 1 -9.25 -17.02 0.76
CA LYS A 1 -10.59 -17.00 1.41
C LYS A 1 -11.38 -15.89 0.74
N ASN A 2 -12.23 -16.24 -0.21
CA ASN A 2 -13.04 -15.29 -0.98
C ASN A 2 -14.10 -14.69 -0.05
N MET A 3 -14.07 -13.38 0.14
CA MET A 3 -15.13 -12.65 0.81
C MET A 3 -15.70 -11.63 -0.18
N GLY A 4 -16.83 -12.00 -0.77
CA GLY A 4 -17.73 -11.05 -1.38
C GLY A 4 -18.19 -10.04 -0.33
N GLY A 5 -18.15 -8.76 -0.71
CA GLY A 5 -18.90 -7.64 -0.14
C GLY A 5 -19.16 -7.67 1.37
N TRP A 6 -18.17 -7.31 2.17
CA TRP A 6 -18.44 -6.73 3.49
C TRP A 6 -17.43 -5.62 3.79
N VAL A 7 -17.91 -4.38 3.79
CA VAL A 7 -17.19 -3.20 4.27
C VAL A 7 -17.74 -2.88 5.67
N PRO A 8 -17.00 -3.13 6.76
CA PRO A 8 -17.44 -2.66 8.07
C PRO A 8 -17.39 -1.13 8.13
N SER A 9 -18.46 -0.54 8.64
CA SER A 9 -18.78 0.89 8.65
C SER A 9 -18.09 1.70 9.77
N SER A 10 -16.96 1.27 10.31
CA SER A 10 -16.25 2.02 11.35
C SER A 10 -14.90 2.55 10.85
N GLY A 11 -14.98 3.55 9.97
CA GLY A 11 -13.83 4.32 9.52
C GLY A 11 -14.23 5.33 8.46
N THR A 12 -13.79 6.57 8.60
CA THR A 12 -13.91 7.58 7.53
C THR A 12 -12.74 7.37 6.56
N GLN A 13 -13.03 7.38 5.25
CA GLN A 13 -11.96 7.39 4.27
C GLN A 13 -11.16 8.69 4.43
N VAL A 14 -9.85 8.58 4.60
CA VAL A 14 -8.99 9.75 4.83
C VAL A 14 -8.61 10.40 3.50
N PRO A 15 -8.48 11.74 3.47
CA PRO A 15 -7.89 12.42 2.32
C PRO A 15 -6.46 11.94 2.10
N HIS A 16 -6.13 11.62 0.85
CA HIS A 16 -4.79 11.18 0.46
C HIS A 16 -4.56 11.50 -1.02
N THR A 17 -3.29 11.64 -1.39
CA THR A 17 -2.88 11.86 -2.79
C THR A 17 -2.04 10.67 -3.23
N VAL A 18 -2.48 9.99 -4.29
CA VAL A 18 -1.70 8.94 -4.96
C VAL A 18 -0.77 9.63 -5.96
N LEU A 19 0.54 9.39 -5.85
CA LEU A 19 1.53 9.98 -6.75
C LEU A 19 1.63 9.17 -8.06
N GLU A 20 2.62 9.43 -8.90
CA GLU A 20 2.86 8.62 -10.09
C GLU A 20 3.49 7.26 -9.72
N GLN A 21 3.05 6.19 -10.39
CA GLN A 21 3.66 4.88 -10.27
C GLN A 21 5.01 4.85 -10.97
N VAL A 22 6.08 4.50 -10.25
CA VAL A 22 7.42 4.34 -10.81
C VAL A 22 7.65 2.88 -11.17
N CYS A 23 7.81 2.59 -12.46
CA CYS A 23 8.09 1.25 -12.96
C CYS A 23 9.51 1.17 -13.51
N PRO A 24 10.39 0.28 -12.99
CA PRO A 24 11.70 0.07 -13.58
C PRO A 24 11.57 -0.56 -14.97
N THR A 25 12.52 -0.25 -15.84
CA THR A 25 12.56 -0.72 -17.24
C THR A 25 13.02 -2.18 -17.39
N LYS A 26 13.59 -2.79 -16.34
CA LYS A 26 14.09 -4.18 -16.32
C LYS A 26 13.23 -5.09 -15.43
N ARG A 27 13.05 -6.33 -15.87
CA ARG A 27 12.22 -7.39 -15.22
C ARG A 27 13.12 -8.37 -14.45
N PRO A 28 12.65 -8.97 -13.34
CA PRO A 28 11.35 -8.80 -12.69
C PRO A 28 11.17 -7.40 -12.09
N CYS A 29 10.00 -6.78 -12.32
CA CYS A 29 9.73 -5.41 -11.91
C CYS A 29 9.34 -5.36 -10.44
N ILE A 30 10.06 -4.55 -9.67
CA ILE A 30 9.53 -3.98 -8.43
C ILE A 30 9.10 -2.55 -8.78
N ALA A 31 7.82 -2.38 -9.08
CA ALA A 31 7.25 -1.04 -9.27
C ALA A 31 6.89 -0.43 -7.91
N THR A 32 6.93 0.89 -7.79
CA THR A 32 6.56 1.58 -6.55
C THR A 32 5.47 2.62 -6.79
N GLN A 33 4.65 2.83 -5.78
CA GLN A 33 3.60 3.83 -5.77
C GLN A 33 3.55 4.48 -4.40
N ASP A 34 3.76 5.80 -4.38
CA ASP A 34 3.70 6.58 -3.16
C ASP A 34 2.30 7.14 -2.96
N VAL A 35 1.91 7.24 -1.69
CA VAL A 35 0.69 7.88 -1.23
C VAL A 35 1.05 8.86 -0.13
N THR A 36 0.52 10.07 -0.19
CA THR A 36 0.80 11.12 0.79
C THR A 36 -0.47 11.51 1.54
N PHE A 37 -0.30 11.89 2.81
CA PHE A 37 -1.38 12.42 3.63
C PHE A 37 -1.15 13.93 3.87
N PRO A 38 -2.21 14.75 3.80
CA PRO A 38 -2.09 16.18 4.08
C PRO A 38 -1.64 16.42 5.53
N GLN A 39 -2.14 15.61 6.45
CA GLN A 39 -1.77 15.58 7.87
C GLN A 39 -1.37 14.15 8.28
N PRO A 40 -0.51 13.98 9.31
CA PRO A 40 -0.19 12.66 9.85
C PRO A 40 -1.46 11.85 10.12
N THR A 41 -1.47 10.58 9.74
CA THR A 41 -2.68 9.74 9.78
C THR A 41 -2.37 8.36 10.33
N LYS A 42 -3.14 7.93 11.34
CA LYS A 42 -3.17 6.56 11.85
C LYS A 42 -4.00 5.72 10.89
N VAL A 43 -3.33 4.91 10.08
CA VAL A 43 -3.96 4.08 9.05
C VAL A 43 -4.57 2.84 9.69
N SER A 44 -5.89 2.63 9.53
CA SER A 44 -6.58 1.46 10.07
C SER A 44 -6.94 0.41 9.03
N ARG A 45 -7.10 0.83 7.77
CA ARG A 45 -7.43 -0.07 6.66
C ARG A 45 -6.94 0.50 5.34
N ILE A 46 -6.47 -0.38 4.46
CA ILE A 46 -6.13 -0.06 3.07
C ILE A 46 -6.88 -1.05 2.17
N ALA A 47 -7.54 -0.55 1.13
CA ALA A 47 -8.15 -1.38 0.10
C ALA A 47 -7.85 -0.84 -1.29
N PHE A 48 -7.82 -1.72 -2.27
CA PHE A 48 -7.58 -1.39 -3.67
C PHE A 48 -8.02 -2.56 -4.56
N ARG A 49 -8.16 -2.29 -5.85
CA ARG A 49 -8.31 -3.32 -6.87
C ARG A 49 -6.94 -3.73 -7.38
N ASN A 50 -6.66 -5.03 -7.41
CA ASN A 50 -5.45 -5.54 -8.04
C ASN A 50 -5.46 -5.22 -9.54
N HIS A 51 -4.28 -5.00 -10.11
CA HIS A 51 -4.09 -4.88 -11.55
C HIS A 51 -2.81 -5.67 -11.92
N TYR A 52 -2.94 -6.99 -12.01
CA TYR A 52 -1.88 -7.93 -12.40
C TYR A 52 -0.64 -7.90 -11.49
N THR A 53 -0.79 -7.59 -10.20
CA THR A 53 0.29 -7.66 -9.21
C THR A 53 0.21 -8.97 -8.44
N ALA A 54 1.32 -9.69 -8.32
CA ALA A 54 1.33 -10.98 -7.63
C ALA A 54 1.35 -10.82 -6.09
N SER A 55 2.16 -9.87 -5.60
CA SER A 55 2.19 -9.54 -4.16
C SER A 55 2.64 -8.10 -3.93
N ILE A 56 2.33 -7.57 -2.75
CA ILE A 56 2.74 -6.23 -2.35
C ILE A 56 3.47 -6.18 -1.01
N THR A 57 4.30 -5.16 -0.83
CA THR A 57 4.79 -4.72 0.48
C THR A 57 4.42 -3.25 0.64
N ILE A 58 3.90 -2.86 1.79
CA ILE A 58 3.62 -1.46 2.11
C ILE A 58 4.57 -1.03 3.21
N ARG A 59 5.28 0.06 2.97
CA ARG A 59 6.03 0.77 4.00
C ARG A 59 5.38 2.11 4.29
N ALA A 60 5.51 2.57 5.52
CA ALA A 60 5.00 3.86 5.98
C ALA A 60 6.14 4.67 6.61
N THR A 61 6.01 5.99 6.59
CA THR A 61 6.99 6.90 7.20
C THR A 61 6.30 8.03 7.93
N GLN A 62 6.93 8.50 9.01
CA GLN A 62 6.57 9.73 9.73
C GLN A 62 7.43 10.92 9.27
N ASP A 63 8.50 10.64 8.51
CA ASP A 63 9.45 11.62 8.00
C ASP A 63 9.07 12.05 6.58
N ARG A 64 8.75 13.34 6.41
CA ARG A 64 8.40 13.91 5.09
C ARG A 64 9.59 13.93 4.14
N GLU A 65 10.82 13.99 4.64
CA GLU A 65 12.01 13.92 3.78
C GLU A 65 12.24 12.51 3.27
N ALA A 66 12.00 11.48 4.09
CA ALA A 66 12.03 10.08 3.66
C ALA A 66 11.09 9.80 2.49
N LEU A 67 9.90 10.42 2.48
CA LEU A 67 8.92 10.34 1.39
C LEU A 67 9.41 10.99 0.10
N ARG A 68 10.19 12.07 0.18
CA ARG A 68 10.75 12.76 -1.00
C ARG A 68 11.93 12.03 -1.64
N ARG A 69 12.63 11.18 -0.87
CA ARG A 69 13.70 10.33 -1.39
C ARG A 69 13.11 9.33 -2.40
N LYS A 70 13.56 9.43 -3.65
CA LYS A 70 13.21 8.47 -4.73
C LYS A 70 14.03 7.17 -4.67
N ASP A 71 15.01 7.11 -3.79
CA ASP A 71 15.79 5.90 -3.54
C ASP A 71 14.88 4.83 -2.93
N THR A 72 14.74 3.71 -3.65
CA THR A 72 13.94 2.55 -3.22
C THR A 72 14.79 1.52 -2.48
N ASP A 73 16.12 1.65 -2.53
CA ASP A 73 17.06 0.74 -1.88
C ASP A 73 17.42 1.26 -0.48
N ASN A 74 17.54 2.59 -0.31
CA ASN A 74 17.64 3.21 1.00
C ASN A 74 16.26 3.60 1.56
N LEU A 75 15.79 2.81 2.51
CA LEU A 75 14.51 3.00 3.18
C LEU A 75 14.67 3.37 4.66
N GLU A 76 15.72 4.10 5.00
CA GLU A 76 15.87 4.76 6.30
C GLU A 76 14.67 5.67 6.58
N GLY A 77 14.13 5.62 7.79
CA GLY A 77 12.91 6.34 8.19
C GLY A 77 11.60 5.68 7.75
N TRP A 78 11.64 4.48 7.16
CA TRP A 78 10.45 3.73 6.77
C TRP A 78 10.24 2.49 7.65
N VAL A 79 8.98 2.25 8.04
CA VAL A 79 8.53 1.05 8.75
C VAL A 79 7.71 0.17 7.79
N THR A 80 7.95 -1.14 7.78
CA THR A 80 7.14 -2.06 6.95
C THR A 80 5.85 -2.38 7.67
N ILE A 81 4.72 -1.92 7.13
CA ILE A 81 3.39 -2.12 7.72
C ILE A 81 2.61 -3.29 7.13
N LEU A 82 2.97 -3.71 5.91
CA LEU A 82 2.42 -4.91 5.28
C LEU A 82 3.54 -5.59 4.50
N LYS A 83 3.83 -6.85 4.77
CA LYS A 83 4.97 -7.56 4.16
C LYS A 83 4.51 -8.68 3.24
N ARG A 84 4.85 -8.57 1.94
CA ARG A 84 4.62 -9.61 0.91
C ARG A 84 3.20 -10.21 0.94
N ALA A 85 2.18 -9.36 1.03
CA ALA A 85 0.80 -9.79 0.95
C ALA A 85 0.49 -10.30 -0.47
N ARG A 86 0.03 -11.54 -0.59
CA ARG A 86 -0.30 -12.18 -1.87
C ARG A 86 -1.62 -11.64 -2.41
N LEU A 87 -1.61 -11.21 -3.67
CA LEU A 87 -2.79 -10.74 -4.40
C LEU A 87 -3.19 -11.69 -5.54
N MET A 88 -2.24 -12.46 -6.09
CA MET A 88 -2.54 -13.47 -7.10
C MET A 88 -2.34 -14.89 -6.59
N ASP A 89 -3.26 -15.79 -6.96
CA ASP A 89 -3.07 -17.19 -6.64
C ASP A 89 -1.93 -17.81 -7.45
N ASP A 90 -1.95 -17.60 -8.76
CA ASP A 90 -0.84 -17.90 -9.66
C ASP A 90 -0.37 -16.60 -10.32
N PRO A 91 0.88 -16.16 -10.13
CA PRO A 91 1.44 -14.98 -10.79
C PRO A 91 1.38 -15.02 -12.33
N HIS A 92 1.18 -16.19 -12.94
CA HIS A 92 1.09 -16.38 -14.38
C HIS A 92 -0.34 -16.52 -14.92
N SER A 93 -1.37 -16.53 -14.05
CA SER A 93 -2.78 -16.62 -14.43
C SER A 93 -3.53 -15.30 -14.22
N GLU A 94 -4.57 -15.03 -15.00
CA GLU A 94 -5.40 -13.82 -14.88
C GLU A 94 -6.46 -13.91 -13.76
N ASP A 95 -6.82 -15.10 -13.28
CA ASP A 95 -8.05 -15.36 -12.53
C ASP A 95 -8.31 -14.42 -11.33
N THR A 96 -7.28 -14.09 -10.57
CA THR A 96 -7.38 -13.22 -9.37
C THR A 96 -6.64 -11.88 -9.54
N SER A 97 -6.21 -11.57 -10.76
CA SER A 97 -5.39 -10.40 -11.08
C SER A 97 -6.12 -9.06 -10.92
N GLN A 98 -7.45 -9.09 -10.83
CA GLN A 98 -8.32 -7.90 -10.77
C GLN A 98 -9.23 -7.86 -9.53
N TYR A 99 -8.98 -8.71 -8.53
CA TYR A 99 -9.78 -8.77 -7.31
C TYR A 99 -9.56 -7.55 -6.43
N TRP A 100 -10.57 -7.20 -5.65
CA TRP A 100 -10.41 -6.22 -4.57
C TRP A 100 -9.77 -6.90 -3.37
N HIS A 101 -8.77 -6.22 -2.80
CA HIS A 101 -8.13 -6.62 -1.56
C HIS A 101 -8.35 -5.54 -0.52
N SER A 102 -8.50 -5.96 0.74
CA SER A 102 -8.58 -5.08 1.90
C SER A 102 -7.70 -5.67 3.00
N PHE A 103 -6.85 -4.82 3.58
CA PHE A 103 -5.98 -5.14 4.70
C PHE A 103 -6.40 -4.30 5.89
N GLY A 104 -6.75 -4.96 6.99
CA GLY A 104 -7.18 -4.33 8.24
C GLY A 104 -6.09 -4.34 9.31
N PRO A 105 -6.42 -3.97 10.55
CA PRO A 105 -5.46 -3.91 11.64
C PRO A 105 -4.68 -5.21 11.87
N ASP A 106 -5.33 -6.38 11.72
CA ASP A 106 -4.69 -7.68 11.90
C ASP A 106 -3.64 -8.00 10.82
N ASP A 107 -3.77 -7.36 9.64
CA ASP A 107 -2.82 -7.51 8.53
C ASP A 107 -1.70 -6.47 8.59
N LEU A 108 -1.98 -5.29 9.17
CA LEU A 108 -1.10 -4.13 9.21
C LEU A 108 -0.22 -4.18 10.47
N THR A 109 0.87 -4.93 10.41
CA THR A 109 1.69 -5.32 11.58
C THR A 109 2.86 -4.39 11.90
N GLY A 110 3.06 -3.33 11.11
CA GLY A 110 4.15 -2.38 11.31
C GLY A 110 3.68 -1.06 11.88
N GLY A 111 4.41 -0.61 12.89
CA GLY A 111 4.04 0.51 13.74
C GLY A 111 3.17 0.02 14.89
N SER A 112 3.32 0.65 16.06
CA SER A 112 2.28 0.54 17.07
C SER A 112 0.98 0.98 16.38
N GLY A 113 -0.17 0.36 16.58
CA GLY A 113 -1.44 0.83 15.98
C GLY A 113 -1.81 2.29 16.33
N GLU A 114 -0.93 2.98 17.05
CA GLU A 114 -0.95 4.37 17.46
C GLU A 114 -0.12 5.29 16.55
N ASP A 115 0.73 4.76 15.67
CA ASP A 115 1.63 5.55 14.83
C ASP A 115 0.87 6.30 13.74
N ALA A 116 1.13 7.60 13.63
CA ALA A 116 0.58 8.45 12.58
C ALA A 116 1.63 8.70 11.50
N PHE A 117 1.34 8.31 10.26
CA PHE A 117 2.26 8.40 9.13
C PHE A 117 1.94 9.60 8.23
N VAL A 118 2.97 10.15 7.59
CA VAL A 118 2.83 11.23 6.60
C VAL A 118 2.74 10.71 5.17
N GLY A 119 3.12 9.45 4.94
CA GLY A 119 2.98 8.80 3.65
C GLY A 119 3.25 7.30 3.68
N LEU A 120 2.87 6.65 2.59
CA LEU A 120 3.07 5.22 2.31
C LEU A 120 3.85 5.06 1.01
N ARG A 121 4.64 3.99 0.91
CA ARG A 121 5.25 3.49 -0.32
C ARG A 121 4.85 2.04 -0.52
N ILE A 122 4.13 1.78 -1.60
CA ILE A 122 3.66 0.46 -1.97
C ILE A 122 4.63 -0.10 -3.01
N PHE A 123 5.17 -1.28 -2.74
CA PHE A 123 6.03 -2.03 -3.63
C PHE A 123 5.20 -3.13 -4.28
N PHE A 124 5.10 -3.12 -5.60
CA PHE A 124 4.43 -4.13 -6.40
C PHE A 124 5.45 -5.13 -6.92
N TYR A 125 5.21 -6.41 -6.68
CA TYR A 125 6.01 -7.49 -7.20
C TYR A 125 5.20 -8.34 -8.17
N GLN A 126 5.72 -8.49 -9.39
CA GLN A 126 5.17 -9.38 -10.40
C GLN A 126 6.31 -10.14 -11.10
N PRO A 127 6.50 -11.45 -10.80
CA PRO A 127 7.57 -12.26 -11.38
C PRO A 127 7.30 -12.67 -12.83
N SER A 128 6.04 -12.72 -13.25
CA SER A 128 5.69 -13.18 -14.60
C SER A 128 6.11 -12.14 -15.65
N PRO A 129 6.80 -12.55 -16.72
CA PRO A 129 7.18 -11.66 -17.81
C PRO A 129 5.99 -11.29 -18.72
N THR A 130 4.88 -12.02 -18.62
CA THR A 130 3.69 -11.84 -19.48
C THR A 130 2.99 -10.51 -19.22
N TRP A 131 3.05 -9.97 -18.00
CA TRP A 131 2.32 -8.76 -17.63
C TRP A 131 3.14 -7.50 -17.93
N SER A 132 2.75 -6.81 -19.01
CA SER A 132 3.38 -5.57 -19.44
C SER A 132 3.26 -4.43 -18.43
N ARG A 133 2.21 -4.44 -17.60
CA ARG A 133 2.00 -3.49 -16.49
C ARG A 133 1.45 -4.23 -15.28
N CYS A 134 1.94 -3.86 -14.09
CA CYS A 134 1.40 -4.31 -12.81
C CYS A 134 1.23 -3.11 -11.89
N GLY A 135 0.25 -3.17 -11.00
CA GLY A 135 0.00 -2.15 -9.99
C GLY A 135 -1.29 -2.45 -9.23
N VAL A 136 -1.89 -1.39 -8.71
CA VAL A 136 -3.23 -1.43 -8.11
C VAL A 136 -4.00 -0.18 -8.50
N GLU A 137 -5.31 -0.25 -8.47
CA GLU A 137 -6.21 0.84 -8.81
C GLU A 137 -7.19 1.13 -7.68
N GLY A 138 -7.73 2.35 -7.65
CA GLY A 138 -8.79 2.71 -6.71
C GLY A 138 -8.36 2.57 -5.24
N ILE A 139 -7.14 2.98 -4.91
CA ILE A 139 -6.62 2.97 -3.53
C ILE A 139 -7.59 3.75 -2.64
N ARG A 140 -7.99 3.11 -1.54
CA ARG A 140 -8.82 3.66 -0.47
C ARG A 140 -8.14 3.40 0.85
N ILE A 141 -8.04 4.44 1.67
CA ILE A 141 -7.40 4.39 2.97
C ILE A 141 -8.38 4.91 4.00
N TRP A 142 -8.54 4.17 5.09
CA TRP A 142 -9.30 4.60 6.26
C TRP A 142 -8.36 4.77 7.44
N GLY A 143 -8.70 5.69 8.32
CA GLY A 143 -7.86 6.07 9.43
C GLY A 143 -8.37 7.34 10.11
N VAL A 144 -7.58 7.86 11.03
CA VAL A 144 -7.84 9.12 11.73
C VAL A 144 -6.55 9.90 11.93
N PRO A 145 -6.57 11.25 11.94
CA PRO A 145 -5.43 12.01 12.41
C PRO A 145 -5.13 11.70 13.89
N PRO A 146 -3.88 11.88 14.35
CA PRO A 146 -3.58 11.83 15.77
C PRO A 146 -4.33 12.96 16.50
N PRO A 147 -4.62 12.78 17.80
CA PRO A 147 -5.14 13.85 18.64
C PRO A 147 -4.22 15.09 18.59
N PRO A 148 -4.74 16.31 18.77
CA PRO A 148 -3.97 17.56 18.70
C PRO A 148 -2.77 17.64 19.67
N GLU A 149 -2.76 16.80 20.71
CA GLU A 149 -1.79 16.83 21.80
C GLU A 149 -0.57 15.92 21.56
N ALA A 150 -0.53 15.19 20.43
CA ALA A 150 0.51 14.21 20.11
C ALA A 150 1.29 14.53 18.80
N ALA A 151 1.28 15.80 18.37
CA ALA A 151 1.91 16.27 17.13
C ALA A 151 3.29 16.90 17.35
#